data_AF-A0A7T1AKZ9-F1
#
_entry.id   AF-A0A7T1AKZ9-F1
#
_cell.length_a   1.000
_cell.length_b   1.000
_cell.length_c   1.000
_cell.angle_alpha   90.00
_cell.angle_beta   90.00
_cell.angle_gamma   90.00
#
_symmetry.space_group_name_H-M   'P 1'
#
loop_
_entity.id
_entity.type
_entity.pdbx_description
1 polymer ?
#
loop_
_entity_poly.entity_id
_entity_poly.type
_entity_poly.pdbx_seq_one_letter_code
_entity_poly.pdbx_strand_id
1 'polypeptide(L)'
;MKILKLKEGKSFDMGKGKTINVLSPEIGSKYVTLNYSEFEPKQAFTQHIHKNSEDVIIILKGSGYIRVEGKDYEIKEGDVVYIPAGEMHGTIAGDEPMIAISCQAPPDMDLYTGVYNKK
;
A
#
# COMPACT_ATOMS: atom_id res chain seq x y z
N MET A 1 12.06 11.99 -17.27
CA MET A 1 10.70 11.46 -17.48
C MET A 1 10.81 9.96 -17.76
N LYS A 2 9.95 9.13 -17.16
CA LYS A 2 9.96 7.67 -17.34
C LYS A 2 8.52 7.19 -17.55
N ILE A 3 8.33 6.20 -18.42
CA ILE A 3 7.08 5.46 -18.54
C ILE A 3 7.31 4.13 -17.81
N LEU A 4 6.50 3.86 -16.79
CA LEU A 4 6.66 2.70 -15.91
C LEU A 4 5.42 1.81 -16.05
N LYS A 5 5.59 0.50 -15.90
CA LYS A 5 4.47 -0.45 -15.86
C LYS A 5 4.27 -0.93 -14.43
N LEU A 6 3.01 -0.99 -13.99
CA LEU A 6 2.63 -1.34 -12.61
C LEU A 6 3.22 -2.68 -12.14
N LYS A 7 3.46 -3.63 -13.06
CA LYS A 7 3.91 -4.99 -12.75
C LYS A 7 5.41 -5.24 -12.98
N GLU A 8 6.19 -4.22 -13.32
CA GLU A 8 7.61 -4.34 -13.69
C GLU A 8 8.57 -3.72 -12.64
N GLY A 9 8.06 -3.34 -11.48
CA GLY A 9 8.86 -2.80 -10.37
C GLY A 9 9.49 -3.88 -9.46
N LYS A 10 10.14 -3.44 -8.38
CA LYS A 10 10.77 -4.33 -7.39
C LYS A 10 9.72 -4.86 -6.42
N SER A 11 9.51 -6.17 -6.38
CA SER A 11 8.60 -6.76 -5.39
C SER A 11 9.13 -6.58 -3.97
N PHE A 12 8.23 -6.40 -3.00
CA PHE A 12 8.55 -6.41 -1.58
C PHE A 12 7.41 -7.04 -0.78
N ASP A 13 7.74 -7.55 0.41
CA ASP A 13 6.82 -8.29 1.25
C ASP A 13 6.25 -7.37 2.34
N MET A 14 4.93 -7.36 2.46
CA MET A 14 4.16 -6.77 3.56
C MET A 14 2.90 -7.62 3.75
N GLY A 15 3.01 -8.66 4.58
CA GLY A 15 2.01 -9.73 4.67
C GLY A 15 2.15 -10.77 3.55
N LYS A 16 1.03 -11.34 3.09
CA LYS A 16 1.01 -12.40 2.07
C LYS A 16 0.60 -11.90 0.67
N GLY A 17 0.16 -10.64 0.57
CA GLY A 17 -0.19 -10.01 -0.70
C GLY A 17 1.04 -9.75 -1.56
N LYS A 18 0.86 -9.74 -2.87
CA LYS A 18 1.93 -9.39 -3.81
C LYS A 18 1.97 -7.89 -3.98
N THR A 19 3.06 -7.25 -3.55
CA THR A 19 3.24 -5.80 -3.71
C THR A 19 4.48 -5.47 -4.54
N ILE A 20 4.36 -4.44 -5.38
CA ILE A 20 5.38 -4.01 -6.33
C ILE A 20 5.76 -2.54 -6.10
N ASN A 21 7.05 -2.36 -5.86
CA ASN A 21 7.91 -1.18 -5.96
C ASN A 21 7.85 -0.40 -7.29
N VAL A 22 6.77 0.32 -7.65
CA VAL A 22 6.68 0.91 -9.02
C VAL A 22 7.48 2.20 -9.15
N LEU A 23 7.32 3.14 -8.22
CA LEU A 23 8.03 4.43 -8.20
C LEU A 23 8.63 4.68 -6.83
N SER A 24 9.91 5.04 -6.79
CA SER A 24 10.64 5.33 -5.56
C SER A 24 11.89 6.18 -5.80
N PRO A 25 12.56 6.63 -4.72
CA PRO A 25 13.87 7.27 -4.81
C PRO A 25 14.92 6.46 -5.58
N GLU A 26 14.89 5.13 -5.54
CA GLU A 26 15.83 4.27 -6.28
C GLU A 26 15.79 4.54 -7.80
N ILE A 27 14.62 4.95 -8.32
CA ILE A 27 14.46 5.29 -9.74
C ILE A 27 14.32 6.80 -9.99
N GLY A 28 14.65 7.63 -9.00
CA GLY A 28 14.80 9.08 -9.13
C GLY A 28 13.62 9.92 -8.65
N SER A 29 12.60 9.33 -8.03
CA SER A 29 11.52 10.13 -7.42
C SER A 29 11.99 10.79 -6.11
N LYS A 30 11.71 12.08 -5.93
CA LYS A 30 12.11 12.81 -4.71
C LYS A 30 11.00 12.94 -3.67
N TYR A 31 9.75 12.91 -4.11
CA TYR A 31 8.62 13.36 -3.30
C TYR A 31 7.50 12.34 -3.18
N VAL A 32 7.42 11.38 -4.09
CA VAL A 32 6.31 10.43 -4.15
C VAL A 32 6.80 9.02 -4.43
N THR A 33 6.28 8.05 -3.70
CA THR A 33 6.36 6.63 -4.05
C THR A 33 5.04 6.15 -4.63
N LEU A 34 5.08 5.08 -5.41
CA LEU A 34 3.88 4.38 -5.87
C LEU A 34 4.09 2.89 -5.71
N ASN A 35 3.16 2.24 -5.03
CA ASN A 35 3.11 0.79 -4.89
C ASN A 35 1.85 0.25 -5.57
N TYR A 36 2.00 -0.91 -6.20
CA TYR A 36 0.89 -1.67 -6.76
C TYR A 36 0.73 -2.97 -5.99
N SER A 37 -0.48 -3.24 -5.50
CA SER A 37 -0.77 -4.38 -4.63
C SER A 37 -1.87 -5.26 -5.21
N GLU A 38 -1.63 -6.57 -5.24
CA GLU A 38 -2.61 -7.62 -5.54
C GLU A 38 -2.82 -8.48 -4.29
N PHE A 39 -4.07 -8.61 -3.89
CA PHE A 39 -4.49 -9.41 -2.73
C PHE A 39 -5.41 -10.53 -3.19
N GLU A 40 -5.08 -11.76 -2.82
CA GLU A 40 -6.05 -12.87 -2.79
C GLU A 40 -7.05 -12.66 -1.64
N PRO A 41 -8.19 -13.37 -1.62
CA PRO A 41 -9.18 -13.27 -0.55
C PRO A 41 -8.55 -13.36 0.84
N LYS A 42 -8.95 -12.44 1.71
CA LYS A 42 -8.50 -12.28 3.10
C LYS A 42 -6.99 -12.02 3.28
N GLN A 43 -6.24 -11.76 2.21
CA GLN A 43 -4.86 -11.30 2.36
C GLN A 43 -4.83 -9.87 2.85
N ALA A 44 -3.75 -9.54 3.57
CA ALA A 44 -3.56 -8.23 4.16
C ALA A 44 -2.18 -7.67 3.81
N PHE A 45 -2.15 -6.36 3.63
CA PHE A 45 -0.99 -5.53 3.87
C PHE A 45 -0.95 -5.23 5.37
N THR A 46 0.10 -5.70 6.05
CA THR A 46 0.19 -5.68 7.51
C THR A 46 0.08 -4.26 8.06
N GLN A 47 -0.49 -4.12 9.26
CA GLN A 47 -0.60 -2.81 9.89
C GLN A 47 0.78 -2.22 10.14
N HIS A 48 0.95 -0.95 9.80
CA HIS A 48 2.20 -0.22 9.94
C HIS A 48 1.92 1.28 10.10
N ILE A 49 2.98 2.05 10.38
CA ILE A 49 2.92 3.50 10.55
C ILE A 49 4.00 4.13 9.70
N HIS A 50 3.59 5.11 8.89
CA HIS A 50 4.47 6.07 8.24
C HIS A 50 4.62 7.30 9.14
N LYS A 51 5.77 7.47 9.81
CA LYS A 51 5.93 8.54 10.81
C LYS A 51 5.85 9.95 10.22
N ASN A 52 6.32 10.11 8.99
CA ASN A 52 6.51 11.41 8.36
C ASN A 52 5.85 11.49 6.98
N SER A 53 5.09 10.46 6.58
CA SER A 53 4.55 10.34 5.23
C SER A 53 3.05 10.09 5.27
N GLU A 54 2.30 10.84 4.48
CA GLU A 54 0.91 10.53 4.20
C GLU A 54 0.82 9.41 3.15
N ASP A 55 -0.27 8.64 3.15
CA ASP A 55 -0.56 7.66 2.11
C ASP A 55 -1.94 7.90 1.50
N VAL A 56 -2.02 7.77 0.18
CA VAL A 56 -3.28 7.75 -0.57
C VAL A 56 -3.44 6.40 -1.23
N ILE A 57 -4.46 5.65 -0.82
CA ILE A 57 -4.77 4.33 -1.35
C ILE A 57 -5.99 4.44 -2.27
N ILE A 58 -5.89 3.87 -3.47
CA ILE A 58 -6.95 3.84 -4.47
C ILE A 58 -7.29 2.39 -4.76
N ILE A 59 -8.56 2.02 -4.60
CA ILE A 59 -9.01 0.66 -4.90
C ILE A 59 -9.41 0.57 -6.36
N LEU A 60 -8.64 -0.20 -7.12
CA LEU A 60 -8.83 -0.36 -8.57
C LEU A 60 -9.80 -1.48 -8.92
N LYS A 61 -9.92 -2.49 -8.05
CA LYS A 61 -10.81 -3.64 -8.26
C LYS A 61 -11.10 -4.33 -6.94
N GLY A 62 -12.32 -4.85 -6.79
CA GLY A 62 -12.73 -5.65 -5.64
C GLY A 62 -13.11 -4.82 -4.43
N SER A 63 -13.12 -5.44 -3.25
CA SER A 63 -13.51 -4.79 -2.00
C SER A 63 -12.80 -5.42 -0.81
N GLY A 64 -12.80 -4.70 0.30
CA GLY A 64 -12.14 -5.11 1.52
C GLY A 64 -12.29 -4.08 2.62
N TYR A 65 -11.25 -3.93 3.42
CA TYR A 65 -11.25 -3.09 4.60
C TYR A 65 -9.93 -2.34 4.75
N ILE A 66 -10.01 -1.09 5.22
CA ILE A 66 -8.88 -0.41 5.86
C ILE A 66 -9.03 -0.60 7.36
N ARG A 67 -7.99 -1.13 8.00
CA ARG A 67 -7.94 -1.32 9.45
C ARG A 67 -7.15 -0.20 10.12
N VAL A 68 -7.82 0.64 10.90
CA VAL A 68 -7.22 1.73 11.69
C VAL A 68 -7.53 1.50 13.17
N GLU A 69 -6.51 1.47 14.02
CA GLU A 69 -6.65 1.31 15.48
C GLU A 69 -7.60 0.15 15.90
N GLY A 70 -7.58 -0.95 15.15
CA GLY A 70 -8.41 -2.14 15.42
C GLY A 70 -9.86 -2.06 14.92
N LYS A 71 -10.24 -0.99 14.22
CA LYS A 71 -11.53 -0.85 13.53
C LYS A 71 -11.36 -1.07 12.03
N ASP A 72 -12.33 -1.74 11.43
CA ASP A 72 -12.37 -1.99 10.00
C ASP A 72 -13.37 -1.05 9.32
N TYR A 73 -12.91 -0.38 8.28
CA TYR A 73 -13.71 0.51 7.42
C TYR A 73 -13.81 -0.12 6.04
N GLU A 74 -15.04 -0.36 5.58
CA GLU A 74 -15.29 -0.94 4.27
C GLU A 74 -14.76 -0.03 3.15
N ILE A 75 -14.12 -0.66 2.16
CA ILE A 75 -13.62 -0.02 0.94
C ILE A 75 -13.95 -0.90 -0.27
N LYS A 76 -14.18 -0.27 -1.42
CA LYS A 76 -14.48 -0.95 -2.68
C LYS A 76 -13.91 -0.20 -3.88
N GLU A 77 -13.97 -0.84 -5.04
CA GLU A 77 -13.57 -0.27 -6.33
C GLU A 77 -14.08 1.17 -6.52
N GLY A 78 -13.14 2.07 -6.83
CA GLY A 78 -13.39 3.51 -6.99
C GLY A 78 -13.18 4.34 -5.73
N ASP A 79 -13.11 3.74 -4.55
CA ASP A 79 -12.83 4.47 -3.31
C ASP A 79 -11.38 4.95 -3.25
N VAL A 80 -11.21 6.12 -2.63
CA VAL A 80 -9.91 6.74 -2.32
C VAL A 80 -9.83 6.92 -0.80
N VAL A 81 -8.77 6.39 -0.21
CA VAL A 81 -8.49 6.46 1.22
C VAL A 81 -7.31 7.40 1.41
N TYR A 82 -7.50 8.41 2.26
CA TYR A 82 -6.43 9.30 2.69
C TYR A 82 -6.02 8.94 4.11
N ILE A 83 -4.71 8.75 4.33
CA ILE A 83 -4.13 8.39 5.61
C ILE A 83 -3.07 9.43 5.97
N PRO A 84 -3.31 10.29 6.99
CA PRO A 84 -2.30 11.22 7.48
C PRO A 84 -1.07 10.51 8.06
N ALA A 85 0.06 11.22 8.03
CA ALA A 85 1.29 10.77 8.68
C ALA A 85 1.06 10.48 10.18
N GLY A 86 1.64 9.38 10.64
CA GLY A 86 1.56 8.91 12.02
C GLY A 86 0.36 8.00 12.33
N GLU A 87 -0.59 7.83 11.40
CA GLU A 87 -1.75 6.96 11.62
C GLU A 87 -1.45 5.48 11.30
N MET A 88 -1.74 4.60 12.25
CA MET A 88 -1.57 3.16 12.07
C MET A 88 -2.68 2.59 11.21
N HIS A 89 -2.31 1.98 10.08
CA HIS A 89 -3.27 1.45 9.13
C HIS A 89 -2.78 0.15 8.48
N GLY A 90 -3.72 -0.65 7.99
CA GLY A 90 -3.46 -1.82 7.16
C GLY A 90 -4.61 -2.01 6.16
N THR A 91 -4.35 -2.72 5.07
CA THR A 91 -5.35 -2.98 4.02
C THR A 91 -5.62 -4.48 3.96
N ILE A 92 -6.89 -4.89 3.94
CA ILE A 92 -7.29 -6.30 3.98
C ILE A 92 -8.31 -6.54 2.86
N ALA A 93 -8.07 -7.51 1.99
CA ALA A 93 -9.07 -7.92 1.01
C ALA A 93 -10.26 -8.63 1.69
N GLY A 94 -11.45 -8.48 1.11
CA GLY A 94 -12.65 -9.19 1.52
C GLY A 94 -12.61 -10.67 1.11
N ASP A 95 -13.79 -11.21 0.78
CA ASP A 95 -13.94 -12.60 0.34
C ASP A 95 -13.54 -12.82 -1.13
N GLU A 96 -13.31 -11.74 -1.89
CA GLU A 96 -12.88 -11.76 -3.29
C GLU A 96 -11.50 -11.07 -3.45
N PRO A 97 -10.75 -11.35 -4.53
CA PRO A 97 -9.49 -10.67 -4.79
C PRO A 97 -9.64 -9.15 -4.92
N MET A 98 -8.61 -8.41 -4.49
CA MET A 98 -8.59 -6.94 -4.50
C MET A 98 -7.29 -6.41 -5.11
N ILE A 99 -7.39 -5.31 -5.84
CA ILE A 99 -6.25 -4.59 -6.41
C ILE A 99 -6.27 -3.14 -5.91
N ALA A 100 -5.12 -2.67 -5.44
CA ALA A 100 -4.95 -1.30 -4.97
C ALA A 100 -3.66 -0.68 -5.48
N ILE A 101 -3.66 0.65 -5.58
CA ILE A 101 -2.44 1.46 -5.66
C ILE A 101 -2.33 2.26 -4.37
N SER A 102 -1.11 2.40 -3.84
CA SER A 102 -0.83 3.34 -2.75
C SER A 102 0.28 4.30 -3.13
N CYS A 103 0.18 5.54 -2.66
CA CYS A 103 1.09 6.64 -2.98
C CYS A 103 1.51 7.35 -1.69
N GLN A 104 2.77 7.19 -1.29
CA GLN A 104 3.29 7.84 -0.08
C GLN A 104 4.07 9.11 -0.43
N ALA A 105 3.90 10.16 0.38
CA ALA A 105 4.63 11.42 0.25
C ALA A 105 4.95 12.05 1.63
N PRO A 106 6.22 12.40 1.92
CA PRO A 106 7.44 12.05 1.20
C PRO A 106 7.69 10.52 1.19
N PRO A 107 8.64 10.00 0.38
CA PRO A 107 8.97 8.58 0.37
C PRO A 107 9.36 8.03 1.76
N ASP A 108 8.74 6.93 2.17
CA ASP A 108 9.14 6.18 3.37
C ASP A 108 9.93 4.93 2.97
N MET A 109 11.26 5.01 3.03
CA MET A 109 12.11 3.91 2.60
C MET A 109 12.12 2.73 3.55
N ASP A 110 11.74 2.93 4.83
CA ASP A 110 11.70 1.87 5.82
C ASP A 110 10.69 0.79 5.41
N LEU A 111 9.62 1.17 4.69
CA LEU A 111 8.63 0.25 4.13
C LEU A 111 9.26 -0.89 3.31
N TYR A 112 10.33 -0.59 2.56
CA TYR A 112 10.96 -1.55 1.65
C TYR A 112 12.11 -2.34 2.30
N THR A 113 12.49 -2.01 3.53
CA THR A 113 13.58 -2.70 4.26
C THR A 113 13.11 -3.94 5.02
N GLY A 114 11.79 -4.16 5.10
CA GLY A 114 11.18 -5.25 5.85
C GLY A 114 11.13 -5.05 7.37
N VAL A 115 11.47 -3.86 7.87
CA VAL A 115 11.38 -3.55 9.32
C VAL A 115 9.97 -3.69 9.88
N TYR A 116 8.96 -3.53 9.02
CA TYR A 116 7.54 -3.69 9.36
C TYR A 116 6.99 -5.10 9.17
N ASN A 117 7.81 -6.06 8.72
CA ASN A 117 7.39 -7.44 8.45
C ASN A 117 7.29 -8.30 9.73
N LYS A 118 7.25 -7.68 10.91
CA LYS A 118 7.20 -8.38 12.19
C LYS A 118 5.77 -8.86 12.46
N LYS A 119 5.68 -10.17 12.70
CA LYS A 119 4.47 -10.96 12.96
C LYS A 119 3.73 -10.51 14.21
#